data_AF-A0A2D7JVF5-F1
#
_entry.id   AF-A0A2D7JVF5-F1
#
_cell.length_a   1.000
_cell.length_b   1.000
_cell.length_c   1.000
_cell.angle_alpha   90.00
_cell.angle_beta   90.00
_cell.angle_gamma   90.00
#
_symmetry.space_group_name_H-M   'P 1'
#
loop_
_entity.id
_entity.type
_entity.pdbx_description
1 polymer ?
#
loop_
_entity_poly.entity_id
_entity_poly.type
_entity_poly.pdbx_seq_one_letter_code
_entity_poly.pdbx_strand_id
1 'polypeptide(L)'
;MPVAQPPLGGPLGRSRNRLSASALTTYLRCESQWFLAYQVGLHGPLRPSQVAGIVLEDALCELFMMHPPHVSSKQELTDWANPLILSQAKKAHDRGREDWDESLWREQDVSWDDVTEEDFSEKIRNGFELFMEEVEQCYNANGGPFLETRRGGGQPFSVPEPTWGSIPVFPRPEKVPDVELRQWDVEQSASWSKQGEPVTWNEAWECARPWVKDPRVHQPQRLYHPDGWASGELDLVLRWDGNIRIVDIKSGSSQSSFASSLEHQLRFYSWLWAQTHEGQLVEGMEGWYLSGPERIKFTPPTLEDISSLTDFYMKQHQAMQGLAEGVVQFPSSPDTACSGEAAGCYWCQVSRSQSSEWNLHESQQWISELPLPSISSPYAPLSSIQGRVSVKGSLSGAWGPLPNHFSEPVLGAVLVGGTQHIALEESEPGSFPKLHEIKHKDVLVHNALPGVWRDQPRLYVDNVTQILPIGELDDSKSVEVTRLGLLRTRANVKGYVLSIRKRSGRRIDGKPWSMVAFMLWDGSHVAEVVAFGNSINQRILNLKPGSMVAMTGVEIGWRSGLLQLRIDSRKTRLEPTFLL
;
A
#
# COMPACT_ATOMS: atom_id res chain seq x y z
N MET A 1 -10.44 -3.62 -18.77
CA MET A 1 -8.97 -3.54 -18.65
C MET A 1 -8.56 -3.95 -17.22
N PRO A 2 -7.74 -4.99 -16.98
CA PRO A 2 -7.26 -5.36 -15.64
C PRO A 2 -6.43 -4.27 -14.94
N VAL A 3 -6.10 -3.19 -15.66
CA VAL A 3 -5.47 -1.99 -15.12
C VAL A 3 -6.24 -0.76 -15.56
N ALA A 4 -6.51 0.14 -14.61
CA ALA A 4 -7.13 1.43 -14.84
C ALA A 4 -6.08 2.56 -14.78
N GLN A 5 -6.42 3.72 -15.36
CA GLN A 5 -5.55 4.89 -15.27
C GLN A 5 -5.42 5.34 -13.82
N PRO A 6 -4.21 5.41 -13.24
CA PRO A 6 -4.03 5.89 -11.88
C PRO A 6 -4.48 7.36 -11.75
N PRO A 7 -5.05 7.75 -10.59
CA PRO A 7 -5.40 9.13 -10.31
C PRO A 7 -4.15 10.03 -10.29
N LEU A 8 -4.33 11.32 -10.57
CA LEU A 8 -3.24 12.28 -10.76
C LEU A 8 -2.53 12.63 -9.44
N GLY A 9 -1.69 11.74 -8.90
CA GLY A 9 -0.66 12.05 -7.90
C GLY A 9 -0.46 11.00 -6.80
N GLY A 10 0.58 11.24 -5.99
CA GLY A 10 1.18 10.34 -5.02
C GLY A 10 2.32 9.50 -5.63
N PRO A 11 3.35 9.07 -4.86
CA PRO A 11 4.43 8.24 -5.37
C PRO A 11 3.96 6.87 -5.90
N LEU A 12 2.74 6.41 -5.57
CA LEU A 12 2.28 5.05 -5.88
C LEU A 12 0.77 4.89 -6.13
N GLY A 13 -0.04 5.96 -6.22
CA GLY A 13 -1.50 5.80 -6.25
C GLY A 13 -2.07 5.09 -5.00
N ARG A 14 -1.29 4.98 -3.91
CA ARG A 14 -1.71 4.43 -2.61
C ARG A 14 -1.97 5.61 -1.66
N SER A 15 -3.24 5.93 -1.42
CA SER A 15 -3.67 6.81 -0.33
C SER A 15 -4.08 5.95 0.86
N ARG A 16 -3.81 6.38 2.10
CA ARG A 16 -4.29 5.69 3.32
C ARG A 16 -5.81 5.69 3.43
N ASN A 17 -6.47 6.57 2.66
CA ASN A 17 -7.92 6.69 2.61
C ASN A 17 -8.55 5.82 1.52
N ARG A 18 -7.77 5.05 0.74
CA ARG A 18 -8.37 4.08 -0.20
C ARG A 18 -8.56 2.74 0.47
N LEU A 19 -9.78 2.20 0.37
CA LEU A 19 -10.03 0.82 0.73
C LEU A 19 -9.31 -0.12 -0.26
N SER A 20 -8.62 -1.12 0.28
CA SER A 20 -8.03 -2.22 -0.49
C SER A 20 -8.39 -3.56 0.14
N ALA A 21 -8.30 -4.65 -0.62
CA ALA A 21 -8.58 -5.98 -0.09
C ALA A 21 -7.74 -6.34 1.14
N SER A 22 -6.43 -6.06 1.12
CA SER A 22 -5.54 -6.34 2.27
C SER A 22 -5.89 -5.50 3.50
N ALA A 23 -6.28 -4.23 3.30
CA ALA A 23 -6.74 -3.37 4.38
C ALA A 23 -8.08 -3.87 4.95
N LEU A 24 -9.05 -4.18 4.08
CA LEU A 24 -10.35 -4.71 4.46
C LEU A 24 -10.22 -6.00 5.27
N THR A 25 -9.52 -7.00 4.74
CA THR A 25 -9.40 -8.29 5.42
C THR A 25 -8.68 -8.17 6.77
N THR A 26 -7.70 -7.27 6.88
CA THR A 26 -7.05 -6.99 8.18
C THR A 26 -8.04 -6.38 9.17
N TYR A 27 -8.86 -5.43 8.73
CA TYR A 27 -9.87 -4.79 9.57
C TYR A 27 -10.96 -5.76 10.03
N LEU A 28 -11.47 -6.60 9.12
CA LEU A 28 -12.48 -7.61 9.44
C LEU A 28 -11.95 -8.68 10.41
N ARG A 29 -10.65 -8.98 10.38
CA ARG A 29 -10.02 -9.87 11.38
C ARG A 29 -9.81 -9.18 12.72
N CYS A 30 -9.27 -7.96 12.71
CA CYS A 30 -9.00 -7.18 13.91
C CYS A 30 -8.88 -5.68 13.58
N GLU A 31 -9.84 -4.89 14.04
CA GLU A 31 -9.87 -3.44 13.85
C GLU A 31 -8.63 -2.75 14.44
N SER A 32 -8.21 -3.15 15.65
CA SER A 32 -7.02 -2.61 16.32
C SER A 32 -5.73 -2.96 15.59
N GLN A 33 -5.63 -4.16 15.00
CA GLN A 33 -4.48 -4.56 14.17
C GLN A 33 -4.40 -3.68 12.92
N TRP A 34 -5.53 -3.51 12.23
CA TRP A 34 -5.63 -2.64 11.07
C TRP A 34 -5.26 -1.20 11.43
N PHE A 35 -5.81 -0.67 12.52
CA PHE A 35 -5.59 0.70 12.96
C PHE A 35 -4.11 0.97 13.20
N LEU A 36 -3.45 0.12 14.00
CA LEU A 36 -2.03 0.29 14.30
C LEU A 36 -1.14 0.12 13.06
N ALA A 37 -1.40 -0.87 12.21
CA ALA A 37 -0.55 -1.14 11.05
C ALA A 37 -0.77 -0.13 9.90
N TYR A 38 -2.02 0.17 9.55
CA TYR A 38 -2.36 0.95 8.35
C TYR A 38 -2.53 2.45 8.62
N GLN A 39 -3.16 2.84 9.73
CA GLN A 39 -3.37 4.25 10.07
C GLN A 39 -2.18 4.84 10.82
N VAL A 40 -1.79 4.21 11.93
CA VAL A 40 -0.69 4.71 12.79
C VAL A 40 0.68 4.49 12.14
N GLY A 41 0.88 3.35 11.46
CA GLY A 41 2.17 3.00 10.85
C GLY A 41 3.10 2.22 11.78
N LEU A 42 2.54 1.53 12.78
CA LEU A 42 3.26 0.64 13.68
C LEU A 42 3.33 -0.77 13.05
N HIS A 43 4.41 -1.02 12.32
CA HIS A 43 4.68 -2.29 11.61
C HIS A 43 5.49 -3.24 12.48
N GLY A 44 5.39 -4.55 12.26
CA GLY A 44 6.29 -5.53 12.86
C GLY A 44 7.64 -5.62 12.14
N PRO A 45 8.57 -6.44 12.65
CA PRO A 45 9.83 -6.71 11.95
C PRO A 45 9.58 -7.39 10.60
N LEU A 46 10.49 -7.19 9.64
CA LEU A 46 10.45 -7.92 8.38
C LEU A 46 10.76 -9.40 8.62
N ARG A 47 9.98 -10.29 7.98
CA ARG A 47 10.18 -11.75 8.00
C ARG A 47 10.63 -12.28 6.64
N PRO A 48 11.44 -13.36 6.58
CA PRO A 48 11.86 -13.93 5.29
C PRO A 48 10.67 -14.33 4.40
N SER A 49 9.61 -14.88 4.98
CA SER A 49 8.41 -15.29 4.23
C SER A 49 7.69 -14.12 3.52
N GLN A 50 7.75 -12.91 4.09
CA GLN A 50 7.15 -11.71 3.46
C GLN A 50 7.95 -11.27 2.24
N VAL A 51 9.28 -11.32 2.32
CA VAL A 51 10.16 -11.00 1.18
C VAL A 51 10.01 -12.08 0.12
N ALA A 52 10.09 -13.36 0.50
CA ALA A 52 9.95 -14.50 -0.40
C ALA A 52 8.64 -14.47 -1.18
N GLY A 53 7.52 -14.11 -0.54
CA GLY A 53 6.23 -14.00 -1.24
C GLY A 53 6.25 -13.02 -2.41
N ILE A 54 6.87 -11.86 -2.24
CA ILE A 54 6.94 -10.81 -3.28
C ILE A 54 7.79 -11.28 -4.47
N VAL A 55 9.00 -11.79 -4.20
CA VAL A 55 9.93 -12.17 -5.27
C VAL A 55 9.50 -13.45 -6.01
N LEU A 56 8.76 -14.36 -5.35
CA LEU A 56 8.19 -15.54 -5.99
C LEU A 56 7.05 -15.20 -6.96
N GLU A 57 6.17 -14.26 -6.57
CA GLU A 57 5.10 -13.76 -7.44
C GLU A 57 5.67 -13.15 -8.72
N ASP A 58 6.65 -12.25 -8.58
CA ASP A 58 7.32 -11.62 -9.74
C ASP A 58 8.00 -12.68 -10.63
N ALA A 59 8.70 -13.65 -10.04
CA ALA A 59 9.37 -14.72 -10.79
C ALA A 59 8.41 -15.60 -11.59
N LEU A 60 7.24 -15.91 -11.02
CA LEU A 60 6.21 -16.69 -11.69
C LEU A 60 5.58 -15.89 -12.85
N CYS A 61 5.32 -14.59 -12.63
CA CYS A 61 4.87 -13.69 -13.70
C CYS A 61 5.88 -13.65 -14.86
N GLU A 62 7.18 -13.50 -14.56
CA GLU A 62 8.22 -13.50 -15.58
C GLU A 62 8.33 -14.83 -16.35
N LEU A 63 8.11 -15.97 -15.68
CA LEU A 63 8.06 -17.29 -16.33
C LEU A 63 6.87 -17.36 -17.30
N PHE A 64 5.69 -16.91 -16.88
CA PHE A 64 4.49 -16.89 -17.72
C PHE A 64 4.59 -15.92 -18.88
N MET A 65 5.52 -14.96 -18.85
CA MET A 65 5.82 -14.01 -19.94
C MET A 65 6.71 -14.60 -21.05
N MET A 66 7.26 -15.81 -20.90
CA MET A 66 8.15 -16.44 -21.90
C MET A 66 7.42 -17.04 -23.11
N HIS A 67 8.12 -17.23 -24.22
CA HIS A 67 7.61 -17.81 -25.46
C HIS A 67 8.20 -19.23 -25.68
N PRO A 68 7.41 -20.31 -25.53
CA PRO A 68 7.92 -21.65 -25.74
C PRO A 68 8.21 -21.96 -27.22
N PRO A 69 9.21 -22.81 -27.51
CA PRO A 69 9.44 -23.32 -28.85
C PRO A 69 8.30 -24.26 -29.26
N HIS A 70 8.19 -24.49 -30.56
CA HIS A 70 7.27 -25.52 -31.07
C HIS A 70 7.69 -26.91 -30.58
N VAL A 71 6.84 -27.55 -29.80
CA VAL A 71 7.06 -28.88 -29.20
C VAL A 71 5.88 -29.81 -29.46
N SER A 72 6.15 -31.11 -29.46
CA SER A 72 5.20 -32.15 -29.84
C SER A 72 4.37 -32.69 -28.68
N SER A 73 4.76 -32.41 -27.43
CA SER A 73 4.07 -32.91 -26.23
C SER A 73 4.14 -31.97 -25.04
N LYS A 74 3.21 -32.17 -24.08
CA LYS A 74 3.24 -31.52 -22.76
C LYS A 74 4.57 -31.74 -22.05
N GLN A 75 5.15 -32.93 -22.16
CA GLN A 75 6.41 -33.27 -21.51
C GLN A 75 7.57 -32.45 -22.07
N GLU A 76 7.68 -32.33 -23.39
CA GLU A 76 8.71 -31.50 -24.02
C GLU A 76 8.59 -30.01 -23.63
N LEU A 77 7.35 -29.52 -23.47
CA LEU A 77 7.11 -28.16 -22.97
C LEU A 77 7.59 -27.98 -21.52
N THR A 78 7.31 -28.95 -20.65
CA THR A 78 7.82 -28.99 -19.27
C THR A 78 9.35 -29.08 -19.24
N ASP A 79 9.95 -29.91 -20.08
CA ASP A 79 11.40 -30.09 -20.16
C ASP A 79 12.11 -28.79 -20.59
N TRP A 80 11.50 -28.03 -21.49
CA TRP A 80 11.97 -26.69 -21.86
C TRP A 80 11.86 -25.69 -20.71
N ALA A 81 10.76 -25.71 -19.95
CA ALA A 81 10.53 -24.78 -18.84
C ALA A 81 11.42 -25.06 -17.61
N ASN A 82 11.80 -26.32 -17.38
CA ASN A 82 12.58 -26.75 -16.22
C ASN A 82 13.86 -25.93 -15.95
N PRO A 83 14.80 -25.75 -16.90
CA PRO A 83 15.97 -24.91 -16.67
C PRO A 83 15.61 -23.43 -16.43
N LEU A 84 14.51 -22.95 -16.99
CA LEU A 84 14.04 -21.57 -16.81
C LEU A 84 13.49 -21.37 -15.38
N ILE A 85 12.74 -22.34 -14.86
CA ILE A 85 12.27 -22.36 -13.47
C ILE A 85 13.46 -22.23 -12.51
N LEU A 86 14.52 -23.02 -12.70
CA LEU A 86 15.72 -22.95 -11.86
C LEU A 86 16.41 -21.59 -11.96
N SER A 87 16.50 -21.01 -13.17
CA SER A 87 17.08 -19.69 -13.36
C SER A 87 16.26 -18.58 -12.67
N GLN A 88 14.93 -18.64 -12.76
CA GLN A 88 14.05 -17.66 -12.11
C GLN A 88 14.05 -17.81 -10.59
N ALA A 89 14.08 -19.05 -10.08
CA ALA A 89 14.22 -19.33 -8.66
C ALA A 89 15.48 -18.69 -8.08
N LYS A 90 16.62 -18.90 -8.74
CA LYS A 90 17.89 -18.30 -8.34
C LYS A 90 17.82 -16.77 -8.31
N LYS A 91 17.36 -16.14 -9.39
CA LYS A 91 17.26 -14.67 -9.46
C LYS A 91 16.36 -14.11 -8.37
N ALA A 92 15.22 -14.75 -8.12
CA ALA A 92 14.28 -14.33 -7.10
C ALA A 92 14.86 -14.49 -5.69
N HIS A 93 15.59 -15.58 -5.44
CA HIS A 93 16.29 -15.81 -4.17
C HIS A 93 17.37 -14.75 -3.91
N ASP A 94 18.21 -14.47 -4.91
CA ASP A 94 19.25 -13.44 -4.85
C ASP A 94 18.61 -12.05 -4.61
N ARG A 95 17.52 -11.74 -5.32
CA ARG A 95 16.78 -10.49 -5.14
C ARG A 95 16.18 -10.36 -3.74
N GLY A 96 15.60 -11.45 -3.22
CA GLY A 96 15.07 -11.48 -1.86
C GLY A 96 16.15 -11.26 -0.81
N ARG A 97 17.36 -11.78 -1.02
CA ARG A 97 18.52 -11.51 -0.17
C ARG A 97 18.87 -10.03 -0.14
N GLU A 98 18.91 -9.36 -1.29
CA GLU A 98 19.14 -7.92 -1.37
C GLU A 98 18.10 -7.12 -0.57
N ASP A 99 16.82 -7.42 -0.77
CA ASP A 99 15.71 -6.73 -0.08
C ASP A 99 15.74 -6.99 1.44
N TRP A 100 16.12 -8.20 1.86
CA TRP A 100 16.33 -8.56 3.26
C TRP A 100 17.51 -7.79 3.89
N ASP A 101 18.63 -7.71 3.19
CA ASP A 101 19.85 -7.06 3.64
C ASP A 101 19.74 -5.53 3.73
N GLU A 102 18.91 -4.92 2.88
CA GLU A 102 18.61 -3.49 2.95
C GLU A 102 17.62 -3.09 4.05
N SER A 103 16.94 -4.05 4.70
CA SER A 103 15.96 -3.77 5.73
C SER A 103 16.58 -3.23 7.02
N LEU A 104 15.98 -2.16 7.56
CA LEU A 104 16.42 -1.56 8.83
C LEU A 104 16.01 -2.38 10.05
N TRP A 105 14.98 -3.21 9.94
CA TRP A 105 14.49 -4.02 11.05
C TRP A 105 13.95 -5.36 10.57
N ARG A 106 14.53 -6.43 11.14
CA ARG A 106 14.27 -7.83 10.83
C ARG A 106 13.90 -8.56 12.10
N GLU A 107 13.18 -9.66 11.96
CA GLU A 107 12.82 -10.51 13.09
C GLU A 107 14.11 -11.12 13.67
N GLN A 108 14.16 -11.25 15.00
CA GLN A 108 15.32 -11.84 15.66
C GLN A 108 15.31 -13.35 15.45
N ASP A 109 16.50 -13.96 15.47
CA ASP A 109 16.70 -15.41 15.36
C ASP A 109 16.18 -16.06 14.07
N VAL A 110 15.93 -15.28 13.03
CA VAL A 110 15.63 -15.78 11.67
C VAL A 110 16.67 -15.26 10.69
N SER A 111 17.12 -16.12 9.78
CA SER A 111 18.05 -15.76 8.72
C SER A 111 17.41 -15.92 7.34
N TRP A 112 17.90 -15.13 6.37
CA TRP A 112 17.62 -15.42 4.95
C TRP A 112 18.30 -16.71 4.50
N ASP A 113 19.34 -17.16 5.20
CA ASP A 113 20.02 -18.42 4.89
C ASP A 113 19.16 -19.65 5.14
N ASP A 114 18.09 -19.52 5.94
CA ASP A 114 17.09 -20.58 6.16
C ASP A 114 16.11 -20.72 4.97
N VAL A 115 16.10 -19.73 4.07
CA VAL A 115 15.34 -19.75 2.82
C VAL A 115 16.26 -20.27 1.73
N THR A 116 15.97 -21.44 1.15
CA THR A 116 16.87 -22.08 0.17
C THR A 116 16.46 -21.79 -1.28
N GLU A 117 17.42 -21.89 -2.21
CA GLU A 117 17.13 -21.81 -3.64
C GLU A 117 16.24 -22.98 -4.10
N GLU A 118 16.34 -24.13 -3.43
CA GLU A 118 15.49 -25.31 -3.67
C GLU A 118 14.01 -25.04 -3.32
N ASP A 119 13.72 -24.38 -2.18
CA ASP A 119 12.34 -24.01 -1.81
C ASP A 119 11.71 -23.07 -2.85
N PHE A 120 12.50 -22.15 -3.41
CA PHE A 120 12.07 -21.29 -4.50
C PHE A 120 11.79 -22.07 -5.78
N SER A 121 12.69 -23.00 -6.12
CA SER A 121 12.55 -23.86 -7.30
C SER A 121 11.30 -24.72 -7.22
N GLU A 122 10.99 -25.26 -6.04
CA GLU A 122 9.78 -26.04 -5.78
C GLU A 122 8.52 -25.18 -5.86
N LYS A 123 8.50 -24.01 -5.23
CA LYS A 123 7.34 -23.11 -5.26
C LYS A 123 7.01 -22.58 -6.65
N ILE A 124 8.03 -22.21 -7.44
CA ILE A 124 7.84 -21.80 -8.83
C ILE A 124 7.35 -22.97 -9.67
N ARG A 125 7.87 -24.19 -9.44
CA ARG A 125 7.40 -25.41 -10.10
C ARG A 125 5.93 -25.70 -9.78
N ASN A 126 5.50 -25.56 -8.53
CA ASN A 126 4.11 -25.73 -8.13
C ASN A 126 3.17 -24.73 -8.83
N GLY A 127 3.58 -23.45 -8.91
CA GLY A 127 2.83 -22.44 -9.68
C GLY A 127 2.81 -22.71 -11.18
N PHE A 128 3.92 -23.21 -11.73
CA PHE A 128 4.00 -23.64 -13.12
C PHE A 128 3.09 -24.84 -13.42
N GLU A 129 3.00 -25.82 -12.53
CA GLU A 129 2.10 -26.97 -12.68
C GLU A 129 0.63 -26.53 -12.77
N LEU A 130 0.20 -25.63 -11.89
CA LEU A 130 -1.14 -25.03 -11.93
C LEU A 130 -1.42 -24.31 -13.26
N PHE A 131 -0.43 -23.60 -13.80
CA PHE A 131 -0.55 -22.98 -15.12
C PHE A 131 -0.58 -24.01 -16.25
N MET A 132 0.22 -25.07 -16.18
CA MET A 132 0.22 -26.14 -17.17
C MET A 132 -1.13 -26.90 -17.24
N GLU A 133 -1.92 -26.90 -16.17
CA GLU A 133 -3.31 -27.37 -16.21
C GLU A 133 -4.19 -26.49 -17.12
N GLU A 134 -3.98 -25.17 -17.13
CA GLU A 134 -4.68 -24.24 -18.03
C GLU A 134 -4.21 -24.40 -19.49
N VAL A 135 -2.91 -24.61 -19.69
CA VAL A 135 -2.34 -24.90 -21.02
C VAL A 135 -2.92 -26.19 -21.59
N GLU A 136 -3.00 -27.25 -20.78
CA GLU A 136 -3.58 -28.53 -21.20
C GLU A 136 -5.09 -28.41 -21.49
N GLN A 137 -5.84 -27.68 -20.66
CA GLN A 137 -7.25 -27.40 -20.94
C GLN A 137 -7.43 -26.61 -22.25
N CYS A 138 -6.57 -25.62 -22.50
CA CYS A 138 -6.56 -24.85 -23.73
C CYS A 138 -6.26 -25.72 -24.96
N TYR A 139 -5.25 -26.58 -24.86
CA TYR A 139 -4.91 -27.54 -25.91
C TYR A 139 -6.09 -28.47 -26.22
N ASN A 140 -6.71 -29.05 -25.18
CA ASN A 140 -7.87 -29.94 -25.30
C ASN A 140 -9.12 -29.22 -25.86
N ALA A 141 -9.21 -27.91 -25.67
CA ALA A 141 -10.23 -27.04 -26.26
C ALA A 141 -9.84 -26.49 -27.64
N ASN A 142 -8.87 -27.10 -28.33
CA ASN A 142 -8.36 -26.68 -29.64
C ASN A 142 -7.87 -25.22 -29.68
N GLY A 143 -7.24 -24.74 -28.61
CA GLY A 143 -6.71 -23.38 -28.46
C GLY A 143 -7.75 -22.32 -28.03
N GLY A 144 -8.99 -22.73 -27.78
CA GLY A 144 -10.05 -21.83 -27.34
C GLY A 144 -10.55 -20.86 -28.44
N PRO A 145 -11.47 -19.96 -28.09
CA PRO A 145 -12.16 -19.10 -29.07
C PRO A 145 -11.26 -18.05 -29.75
N PHE A 146 -10.06 -17.80 -29.22
CA PHE A 146 -9.20 -16.70 -29.69
C PHE A 146 -7.99 -17.15 -30.54
N LEU A 147 -7.79 -18.46 -30.75
CA LEU A 147 -6.62 -18.99 -31.47
C LEU A 147 -6.48 -18.39 -32.88
N GLU A 148 -7.55 -18.42 -33.68
CA GLU A 148 -7.50 -17.96 -35.08
C GLU A 148 -7.29 -16.45 -35.20
N THR A 149 -7.81 -15.68 -34.24
CA THR A 149 -7.51 -14.25 -34.12
C THR A 149 -6.02 -14.02 -33.89
N ARG A 150 -5.40 -14.80 -32.99
CA ARG A 150 -3.95 -14.71 -32.69
C ARG A 150 -3.09 -15.16 -33.88
N ARG A 151 -3.44 -16.26 -34.54
CA ARG A 151 -2.77 -16.71 -35.79
C ARG A 151 -2.83 -15.67 -36.90
N GLY A 152 -3.91 -14.90 -36.95
CA GLY A 152 -4.07 -13.76 -37.86
C GLY A 152 -3.31 -12.48 -37.45
N GLY A 153 -2.56 -12.51 -36.35
CA GLY A 153 -1.85 -11.34 -35.80
C GLY A 153 -2.74 -10.38 -35.00
N GLY A 154 -3.99 -10.76 -34.72
CA GLY A 154 -4.93 -9.97 -33.92
C GLY A 154 -4.69 -10.12 -32.41
N GLN A 155 -5.00 -9.06 -31.66
CA GLN A 155 -4.98 -9.05 -30.20
C GLN A 155 -6.43 -9.12 -29.67
N PRO A 156 -6.85 -10.23 -29.04
CA PRO A 156 -8.24 -10.40 -28.59
C PRO A 156 -8.64 -9.48 -27.43
N PHE A 157 -7.69 -8.95 -26.66
CA PHE A 157 -7.98 -8.16 -25.47
C PHE A 157 -7.44 -6.73 -25.55
N SER A 158 -8.20 -5.79 -25.02
CA SER A 158 -7.83 -4.37 -25.02
C SER A 158 -6.60 -4.04 -24.16
N VAL A 159 -6.40 -4.71 -23.00
CA VAL A 159 -5.04 -4.85 -22.40
C VAL A 159 -4.53 -6.21 -22.83
N PRO A 160 -3.43 -6.31 -23.58
CA PRO A 160 -2.81 -7.59 -23.91
C PRO A 160 -2.20 -8.24 -22.66
N GLU A 161 -2.04 -9.56 -22.69
CA GLU A 161 -1.14 -10.23 -21.74
C GLU A 161 0.29 -9.68 -21.89
N PRO A 162 1.00 -9.37 -20.79
CA PRO A 162 2.42 -9.05 -20.88
C PRO A 162 3.22 -10.24 -21.40
N THR A 163 4.19 -9.97 -22.29
CA THR A 163 5.16 -10.96 -22.74
C THR A 163 6.57 -10.36 -22.78
N TRP A 164 7.59 -11.21 -22.71
CA TRP A 164 8.92 -10.83 -23.19
C TRP A 164 8.86 -10.58 -24.70
N GLY A 165 9.77 -9.77 -25.24
CA GLY A 165 9.68 -9.42 -26.66
C GLY A 165 8.66 -8.32 -27.02
N SER A 166 7.74 -7.96 -26.11
CA SER A 166 6.76 -6.90 -26.33
C SER A 166 7.12 -5.61 -25.58
N ILE A 167 6.62 -4.47 -26.09
CA ILE A 167 6.67 -3.20 -25.37
C ILE A 167 5.69 -3.27 -24.19
N PRO A 168 6.12 -3.00 -22.94
CA PRO A 168 5.24 -3.02 -21.79
C PRO A 168 4.21 -1.88 -21.85
N VAL A 169 2.99 -2.16 -21.37
CA VAL A 169 1.88 -1.20 -21.38
C VAL A 169 1.87 -0.40 -20.08
N PHE A 170 2.29 0.86 -20.14
CA PHE A 170 2.23 1.77 -19.01
C PHE A 170 0.82 2.38 -18.89
N PRO A 171 0.19 2.42 -17.70
CA PRO A 171 -1.13 3.03 -17.51
C PRO A 171 -1.20 4.53 -17.80
N ARG A 172 -0.08 5.25 -17.63
CA ARG A 172 0.13 6.68 -17.94
C ARG A 172 1.41 6.83 -18.76
N PRO A 173 1.41 6.43 -20.04
CA PRO A 173 2.63 6.45 -20.87
C PRO A 173 3.19 7.87 -21.00
N GLU A 174 2.34 8.89 -21.00
CA GLU A 174 2.70 10.31 -21.07
C GLU A 174 3.49 10.82 -19.86
N LYS A 175 3.53 10.03 -18.77
CA LYS A 175 4.34 10.31 -17.58
C LYS A 175 5.65 9.57 -17.56
N VAL A 176 5.88 8.58 -18.43
CA VAL A 176 7.12 7.82 -18.44
C VAL A 176 8.18 8.61 -19.20
N PRO A 177 9.27 9.05 -18.55
CA PRO A 177 10.31 9.79 -19.25
C PRO A 177 10.92 8.93 -20.35
N ASP A 178 11.01 9.51 -21.55
CA ASP A 178 11.73 8.96 -22.70
C ASP A 178 11.32 7.52 -23.05
N VAL A 179 10.07 7.13 -22.78
CA VAL A 179 9.59 5.75 -23.01
C VAL A 179 9.73 5.33 -24.48
N GLU A 180 9.53 6.27 -25.39
CA GLU A 180 9.68 6.10 -26.83
C GLU A 180 11.14 5.91 -27.26
N LEU A 181 12.11 6.35 -26.43
CA LEU A 181 13.55 6.20 -26.68
C LEU A 181 14.12 4.93 -26.04
N ARG A 182 13.34 4.21 -25.22
CA ARG A 182 13.78 2.95 -24.62
C ARG A 182 13.79 1.87 -25.69
N GLN A 183 14.94 1.21 -25.83
CA GLN A 183 15.04 -0.03 -26.59
C GLN A 183 14.51 -1.16 -25.72
N TRP A 184 13.45 -1.81 -26.19
CA TRP A 184 12.94 -3.03 -25.60
C TRP A 184 13.51 -4.20 -26.37
N ASP A 185 13.94 -5.23 -25.66
CA ASP A 185 14.34 -6.48 -26.28
C ASP A 185 13.08 -7.09 -26.93
N VAL A 186 13.05 -7.04 -28.27
CA VAL A 186 11.97 -7.56 -29.13
C VAL A 186 12.40 -8.86 -29.84
N GLU A 187 13.51 -9.49 -29.42
CA GLU A 187 14.06 -10.67 -30.10
C GLU A 187 13.22 -11.94 -29.87
N GLN A 188 12.33 -11.93 -28.88
CA GLN A 188 11.43 -13.05 -28.59
C GLN A 188 10.05 -12.80 -29.18
N SER A 189 9.47 -13.82 -29.81
CA SER A 189 8.09 -13.75 -30.31
C SER A 189 7.45 -15.13 -30.32
N ALA A 190 6.12 -15.14 -30.19
CA ALA A 190 5.32 -16.34 -30.31
C ALA A 190 5.40 -16.91 -31.74
N SER A 191 5.51 -18.24 -31.85
CA SER A 191 5.41 -18.96 -33.12
C SER A 191 3.98 -19.48 -33.32
N TRP A 192 3.34 -19.04 -34.41
CA TRP A 192 1.97 -19.42 -34.74
C TRP A 192 1.91 -20.31 -35.98
N SER A 193 1.04 -21.32 -35.94
CA SER A 193 0.72 -22.16 -37.09
C SER A 193 -0.19 -21.41 -38.07
N LYS A 194 -0.38 -21.96 -39.27
CA LYS A 194 -1.35 -21.41 -40.23
C LYS A 194 -2.77 -21.55 -39.69
N GLN A 195 -3.64 -20.64 -40.11
CA GLN A 195 -5.07 -20.71 -39.77
C GLN A 195 -5.68 -22.05 -40.17
N GLY A 196 -6.50 -22.64 -39.30
CA GLY A 196 -7.17 -23.92 -39.51
C GLY A 196 -6.33 -25.18 -39.24
N GLU A 197 -5.03 -25.06 -38.94
CA GLU A 197 -4.21 -26.20 -38.51
C GLU A 197 -4.58 -26.64 -37.08
N PRO A 198 -4.34 -27.91 -36.69
CA PRO A 198 -4.48 -28.32 -35.28
C PRO A 198 -3.66 -27.43 -34.35
N VAL A 199 -4.16 -27.20 -33.13
CA VAL A 199 -3.42 -26.43 -32.11
C VAL A 199 -2.15 -27.18 -31.68
N THR A 200 -1.05 -26.45 -31.48
CA THR A 200 0.19 -27.00 -30.93
C THR A 200 0.34 -26.66 -29.45
N TRP A 201 1.24 -27.34 -28.73
CA TRP A 201 1.46 -27.07 -27.30
C TRP A 201 1.98 -25.67 -27.01
N ASN A 202 2.82 -25.12 -27.90
CA ASN A 202 3.29 -23.76 -27.77
C ASN A 202 2.15 -22.75 -28.03
N GLU A 203 1.26 -23.00 -29.00
CA GLU A 203 0.08 -22.15 -29.22
C GLU A 203 -0.90 -22.20 -28.04
N ALA A 204 -1.07 -23.37 -27.42
CA ALA A 204 -1.89 -23.51 -26.22
C ALA A 204 -1.32 -22.71 -25.03
N TRP A 205 0.00 -22.68 -24.84
CA TRP A 205 0.65 -21.81 -23.85
C TRP A 205 0.36 -20.34 -24.13
N GLU A 206 0.56 -19.91 -25.37
CA GLU A 206 0.32 -18.52 -25.80
C GLU A 206 -1.14 -18.09 -25.63
N CYS A 207 -2.08 -19.00 -25.91
CA CYS A 207 -3.50 -18.74 -25.75
C CYS A 207 -3.92 -18.73 -24.28
N ALA A 208 -3.44 -19.70 -23.48
CA ALA A 208 -3.74 -19.85 -22.06
C ALA A 208 -3.08 -18.78 -21.18
N ARG A 209 -2.05 -18.10 -21.69
CA ARG A 209 -1.30 -17.06 -20.99
C ARG A 209 -2.25 -16.09 -20.30
N PRO A 210 -2.13 -15.91 -18.98
CA PRO A 210 -2.96 -14.95 -18.28
C PRO A 210 -2.44 -13.53 -18.45
N TRP A 211 -3.29 -12.56 -18.16
CA TRP A 211 -2.78 -11.24 -17.81
C TRP A 211 -2.15 -11.35 -16.42
N VAL A 212 -0.90 -10.93 -16.30
CA VAL A 212 -0.16 -10.82 -15.03
C VAL A 212 0.30 -9.39 -14.84
N LYS A 213 0.71 -9.05 -13.62
CA LYS A 213 1.47 -7.82 -13.37
C LYS A 213 2.78 -7.85 -14.16
N ASP A 214 3.05 -6.81 -14.94
CA ASP A 214 4.30 -6.70 -15.69
C ASP A 214 5.41 -6.09 -14.80
N PRO A 215 6.46 -6.84 -14.41
CA PRO A 215 7.51 -6.34 -13.52
C PRO A 215 8.34 -5.21 -14.14
N ARG A 216 8.28 -5.01 -15.46
CA ARG A 216 8.96 -3.90 -16.15
C ARG A 216 8.23 -2.57 -15.97
N VAL A 217 6.96 -2.60 -15.55
CA VAL A 217 6.10 -1.41 -15.40
C VAL A 217 6.18 -0.90 -13.96
N HIS A 218 6.93 0.18 -13.76
CA HIS A 218 7.06 0.83 -12.43
C HIS A 218 5.81 1.60 -11.99
N GLN A 219 4.86 1.84 -12.90
CA GLN A 219 3.61 2.51 -12.57
C GLN A 219 2.64 1.55 -11.88
N PRO A 220 1.75 2.03 -11.00
CA PRO A 220 0.78 1.16 -10.34
C PRO A 220 -0.14 0.46 -11.35
N GLN A 221 -0.17 -0.88 -11.31
CA GLN A 221 -1.03 -1.72 -12.14
C GLN A 221 -2.25 -2.17 -11.35
N ARG A 222 -3.27 -1.31 -11.27
CA ARG A 222 -4.41 -1.47 -10.36
C ARG A 222 -5.74 -1.15 -11.02
N LEU A 223 -6.80 -1.72 -10.46
CA LEU A 223 -8.16 -1.22 -10.59
C LEU A 223 -8.38 -0.08 -9.60
N TYR A 224 -9.11 0.95 -10.03
CA TYR A 224 -9.54 2.06 -9.19
C TYR A 224 -11.05 2.22 -9.33
N HIS A 225 -11.77 2.26 -8.22
CA HIS A 225 -13.19 2.59 -8.23
C HIS A 225 -13.37 3.96 -8.91
N PRO A 226 -14.42 4.18 -9.72
CA PRO A 226 -14.63 5.45 -10.45
C PRO A 226 -14.54 6.69 -9.54
N ASP A 227 -15.15 6.61 -8.36
CA ASP A 227 -15.10 7.68 -7.34
C ASP A 227 -13.77 7.76 -6.54
N GLY A 228 -12.81 6.86 -6.80
CA GLY A 228 -11.45 6.91 -6.27
C GLY A 228 -11.26 6.46 -4.82
N TRP A 229 -12.29 5.98 -4.13
CA TRP A 229 -12.24 5.56 -2.71
C TRP A 229 -11.79 4.11 -2.49
N ALA A 230 -11.71 3.29 -3.53
CA ALA A 230 -11.21 1.91 -3.44
C ALA A 230 -10.23 1.59 -4.58
N SER A 231 -9.27 0.71 -4.30
CA SER A 231 -8.37 0.17 -5.33
C SER A 231 -7.89 -1.25 -5.02
N GLY A 232 -7.56 -2.00 -6.06
CA GLY A 232 -7.11 -3.39 -6.00
C GLY A 232 -6.00 -3.66 -7.00
N GLU A 233 -5.03 -4.48 -6.62
CA GLU A 233 -3.98 -5.00 -7.49
C GLU A 233 -4.29 -6.47 -7.68
N LEU A 234 -4.44 -6.90 -8.93
CA LEU A 234 -4.69 -8.30 -9.27
C LEU A 234 -3.35 -8.97 -9.59
N ASP A 235 -3.17 -10.21 -9.17
CA ASP A 235 -1.95 -10.96 -9.50
C ASP A 235 -2.08 -11.54 -10.91
N LEU A 236 -3.21 -12.20 -11.18
CA LEU A 236 -3.42 -12.98 -12.40
C LEU A 236 -4.90 -12.95 -12.85
N VAL A 237 -5.13 -12.78 -14.15
CA VAL A 237 -6.46 -12.88 -14.78
C VAL A 237 -6.41 -13.85 -15.97
N LEU A 238 -7.10 -14.98 -15.84
CA LEU A 238 -7.33 -15.94 -16.93
C LEU A 238 -8.57 -15.54 -17.72
N ARG A 239 -8.48 -15.71 -19.03
CA ARG A 239 -9.52 -15.28 -19.98
C ARG A 239 -9.44 -15.99 -21.33
N TRP A 240 -8.66 -17.05 -21.42
CA TRP A 240 -8.34 -17.74 -22.67
C TRP A 240 -9.54 -18.46 -23.30
N ASP A 241 -10.49 -18.91 -22.47
CA ASP A 241 -11.71 -19.62 -22.85
C ASP A 241 -12.91 -18.68 -23.06
N GLY A 242 -12.71 -17.37 -22.92
CA GLY A 242 -13.75 -16.35 -22.98
C GLY A 242 -14.39 -16.01 -21.63
N ASN A 243 -14.07 -16.76 -20.57
CA ASN A 243 -14.56 -16.54 -19.21
C ASN A 243 -13.47 -15.83 -18.39
N ILE A 244 -13.83 -14.78 -17.65
CA ILE A 244 -12.90 -14.07 -16.77
C ILE A 244 -12.78 -14.81 -15.44
N ARG A 245 -11.55 -15.21 -15.10
CA ARG A 245 -11.23 -15.80 -13.80
C ARG A 245 -10.13 -14.99 -13.12
N ILE A 246 -10.43 -14.49 -11.93
CA ILE A 246 -9.45 -13.77 -11.09
C ILE A 246 -8.73 -14.78 -10.21
N VAL A 247 -7.41 -14.73 -10.22
CA VAL A 247 -6.54 -15.60 -9.45
C VAL A 247 -5.61 -14.76 -8.57
N ASP A 248 -5.49 -15.15 -7.31
CA ASP A 248 -4.56 -14.56 -6.35
C ASP A 248 -3.56 -15.63 -5.89
N ILE A 249 -2.26 -15.29 -5.95
CA ILE A 249 -1.15 -16.21 -5.72
C ILE A 249 -0.68 -16.08 -4.27
N LYS A 250 -0.54 -17.21 -3.58
CA LYS A 250 -0.06 -17.28 -2.20
C LYS A 250 1.17 -18.16 -2.10
N SER A 251 2.28 -17.59 -1.64
CA SER A 251 3.52 -18.36 -1.42
C SER A 251 3.43 -19.39 -0.28
N GLY A 252 2.46 -19.24 0.62
CA GLY A 252 2.22 -20.12 1.76
C GLY A 252 1.23 -21.26 1.47
N SER A 253 0.68 -21.84 2.54
CA SER A 253 -0.29 -22.95 2.50
C SER A 253 -1.73 -22.48 2.73
N SER A 254 -2.69 -23.20 2.12
CA SER A 254 -4.13 -23.06 2.32
C SER A 254 -4.59 -23.37 3.75
N GLN A 255 -3.75 -24.01 4.56
CA GLN A 255 -4.03 -24.32 5.95
C GLN A 255 -3.58 -23.20 6.91
N SER A 256 -2.98 -22.13 6.39
CA SER A 256 -2.55 -21.00 7.22
C SER A 256 -3.75 -20.27 7.84
N SER A 257 -3.53 -19.64 8.99
CA SER A 257 -4.55 -18.82 9.67
C SER A 257 -5.02 -17.61 8.84
N PHE A 258 -4.27 -17.23 7.79
CA PHE A 258 -4.64 -16.17 6.85
C PHE A 258 -5.48 -16.68 5.67
N ALA A 259 -5.54 -17.99 5.41
CA ALA A 259 -6.22 -18.55 4.24
C ALA A 259 -7.73 -18.26 4.22
N SER A 260 -8.37 -18.20 5.40
CA SER A 260 -9.78 -17.82 5.54
C SER A 260 -10.10 -16.42 5.00
N SER A 261 -9.11 -15.54 4.89
CA SER A 261 -9.29 -14.19 4.37
C SER A 261 -9.26 -14.11 2.83
N LEU A 262 -8.79 -15.16 2.15
CA LEU A 262 -8.61 -15.12 0.70
C LEU A 262 -9.93 -14.95 -0.04
N GLU A 263 -11.01 -15.59 0.42
CA GLU A 263 -12.33 -15.41 -0.18
C GLU A 263 -12.78 -13.94 -0.14
N HIS A 264 -12.61 -13.28 1.00
CA HIS A 264 -12.94 -11.85 1.12
C HIS A 264 -12.10 -10.97 0.19
N GLN A 265 -10.83 -11.33 -0.02
CA GLN A 265 -9.94 -10.63 -0.96
C GLN A 265 -10.40 -10.81 -2.42
N LEU A 266 -10.69 -12.03 -2.84
CA LEU A 266 -11.16 -12.33 -4.20
C LEU A 266 -12.56 -11.75 -4.47
N ARG A 267 -13.46 -11.78 -3.48
CA ARG A 267 -14.78 -11.12 -3.58
C ARG A 267 -14.63 -9.60 -3.74
N PHE A 268 -13.68 -8.98 -3.04
CA PHE A 268 -13.38 -7.56 -3.20
C PHE A 268 -12.88 -7.25 -4.63
N TYR A 269 -11.98 -8.08 -5.16
CA TYR A 269 -11.50 -7.91 -6.53
C TYR A 269 -12.57 -8.13 -7.59
N SER A 270 -13.44 -9.12 -7.41
CA SER A 270 -14.57 -9.38 -8.31
C SER A 270 -15.60 -8.25 -8.29
N TRP A 271 -15.89 -7.71 -7.10
CA TRP A 271 -16.71 -6.51 -6.98
C TRP A 271 -16.06 -5.32 -7.69
N LEU A 272 -14.78 -5.07 -7.44
CA LEU A 272 -14.07 -3.94 -8.04
C LEU A 272 -13.96 -4.08 -9.57
N TRP A 273 -13.84 -5.32 -10.08
CA TRP A 273 -13.93 -5.61 -11.51
C TRP A 273 -15.28 -5.13 -12.08
N ALA A 274 -16.41 -5.55 -11.48
CA ALA A 274 -17.73 -5.11 -11.91
C ALA A 274 -17.90 -3.59 -11.87
N GLN A 275 -17.38 -2.92 -10.83
CA GLN A 275 -17.41 -1.44 -10.72
C GLN A 275 -16.57 -0.72 -11.78
N THR A 276 -15.63 -1.41 -12.42
CA THR A 276 -14.68 -0.82 -13.39
C THR A 276 -14.86 -1.32 -14.82
N HIS A 277 -15.75 -2.30 -15.04
CA HIS A 277 -15.96 -2.98 -16.31
C HIS A 277 -17.45 -3.01 -16.71
N GLU A 278 -18.15 -1.88 -16.55
CA GLU A 278 -19.55 -1.73 -16.99
C GLU A 278 -20.50 -2.80 -16.41
N GLY A 279 -20.24 -3.25 -15.17
CA GLY A 279 -21.04 -4.28 -14.51
C GLY A 279 -20.75 -5.71 -14.96
N GLN A 280 -19.71 -5.95 -15.76
CA GLN A 280 -19.26 -7.30 -16.13
C GLN A 280 -18.95 -8.11 -14.86
N LEU A 281 -19.53 -9.30 -14.76
CA LEU A 281 -19.25 -10.25 -13.69
C LEU A 281 -18.06 -11.14 -14.08
N VAL A 282 -17.39 -11.70 -13.08
CA VAL A 282 -16.36 -12.72 -13.29
C VAL A 282 -16.96 -14.11 -13.09
N GLU A 283 -16.51 -15.06 -13.88
CA GLU A 283 -17.01 -16.44 -13.90
C GLU A 283 -16.27 -17.35 -12.91
N GLY A 284 -15.10 -16.93 -12.41
CA GLY A 284 -14.37 -17.69 -11.40
C GLY A 284 -13.44 -16.85 -10.52
N MET A 285 -13.22 -17.36 -9.31
CA MET A 285 -12.27 -16.83 -8.34
C MET A 285 -11.41 -18.00 -7.83
N GLU A 286 -10.09 -17.88 -7.90
CA GLU A 286 -9.18 -18.94 -7.46
C GLU A 286 -8.04 -18.41 -6.57
N GLY A 287 -7.66 -19.22 -5.58
CA GLY A 287 -6.42 -19.08 -4.83
C GLY A 287 -5.42 -20.13 -5.26
N TRP A 288 -4.25 -19.71 -5.73
CA TRP A 288 -3.16 -20.60 -6.09
C TRP A 288 -2.11 -20.57 -4.98
N TYR A 289 -1.99 -21.66 -4.24
CA TYR A 289 -0.97 -21.79 -3.21
C TYR A 289 0.29 -22.39 -3.82
N LEU A 290 1.46 -21.95 -3.38
CA LEU A 290 2.75 -22.41 -3.96
C LEU A 290 3.50 -23.38 -3.05
N SER A 291 3.10 -23.54 -1.77
CA SER A 291 3.69 -24.56 -0.88
C SER A 291 3.40 -26.00 -1.34
N GLY A 292 2.43 -26.15 -2.23
CA GLY A 292 2.13 -27.32 -3.06
C GLY A 292 1.32 -26.82 -4.26
N PRO A 293 1.11 -27.60 -5.34
CA PRO A 293 0.33 -27.16 -6.50
C PRO A 293 -1.18 -27.18 -6.19
N GLU A 294 -1.62 -26.38 -5.22
CA GLU A 294 -2.98 -26.41 -4.70
C GLU A 294 -3.82 -25.24 -5.25
N ARG A 295 -4.96 -25.59 -5.84
CA ARG A 295 -5.96 -24.67 -6.37
C ARG A 295 -7.22 -24.70 -5.52
N ILE A 296 -7.55 -23.59 -4.88
CA ILE A 296 -8.81 -23.41 -4.15
C ILE A 296 -9.76 -22.54 -4.97
N LYS A 297 -10.96 -23.06 -5.26
CA LYS A 297 -11.99 -22.34 -6.01
C LYS A 297 -13.02 -21.72 -5.07
N PHE A 298 -13.43 -20.50 -5.36
CA PHE A 298 -14.48 -19.79 -4.63
C PHE A 298 -15.63 -19.42 -5.58
N THR A 299 -16.84 -19.30 -5.03
CA THR A 299 -18.02 -18.92 -5.81
C THR A 299 -18.04 -17.41 -6.05
N PRO A 300 -18.04 -16.92 -7.30
CA PRO A 300 -18.11 -15.49 -7.59
C PRO A 300 -19.39 -14.83 -7.09
N PRO A 301 -19.37 -13.53 -6.76
CA PRO A 301 -20.58 -12.79 -6.40
C PRO A 301 -21.56 -12.70 -7.59
N THR A 302 -22.85 -12.88 -7.30
CA THR A 302 -23.95 -12.62 -8.25
C THR A 302 -24.18 -11.12 -8.44
N LEU A 303 -25.01 -10.72 -9.41
CA LEU A 303 -25.39 -9.32 -9.61
C LEU A 303 -26.01 -8.67 -8.35
N GLU A 304 -26.83 -9.43 -7.62
CA GLU A 304 -27.44 -8.96 -6.35
C GLU A 304 -26.38 -8.80 -5.25
N ASP A 305 -25.40 -9.72 -5.18
CA ASP A 305 -24.26 -9.60 -4.28
C ASP A 305 -23.46 -8.33 -4.54
N ILE A 306 -23.23 -7.96 -5.82
CA ILE A 306 -22.44 -6.77 -6.17
C ILE A 306 -23.02 -5.49 -5.54
N SER A 307 -24.35 -5.31 -5.57
CA SER A 307 -24.99 -4.15 -4.94
C SER A 307 -24.78 -4.14 -3.43
N SER A 308 -24.99 -5.30 -2.78
CA SER A 308 -24.82 -5.45 -1.34
C SER A 308 -23.36 -5.25 -0.91
N LEU A 309 -22.40 -5.68 -1.73
CA LEU A 309 -20.97 -5.50 -1.51
C LEU A 309 -20.57 -4.03 -1.59
N THR A 310 -21.14 -3.25 -2.51
CA THR A 310 -20.91 -1.79 -2.57
C THR A 310 -21.26 -1.12 -1.25
N ASP A 311 -22.48 -1.37 -0.73
CA ASP A 311 -22.94 -0.79 0.53
C ASP A 311 -22.09 -1.25 1.71
N PHE A 312 -21.77 -2.56 1.75
CA PHE A 312 -20.93 -3.13 2.79
C PHE A 312 -19.53 -2.49 2.80
N TYR A 313 -18.84 -2.43 1.66
CA TYR A 313 -17.49 -1.87 1.56
C TYR A 313 -17.47 -0.37 1.81
N MET A 314 -18.46 0.38 1.34
CA MET A 314 -18.60 1.80 1.66
C MET A 314 -18.77 2.02 3.18
N LYS A 315 -19.61 1.21 3.83
CA LYS A 315 -19.78 1.26 5.30
C LYS A 315 -18.47 0.97 6.03
N GLN A 316 -17.73 -0.07 5.63
CA GLN A 316 -16.43 -0.38 6.25
C GLN A 316 -15.42 0.74 6.02
N HIS A 317 -15.37 1.29 4.80
CA HIS A 317 -14.50 2.41 4.46
C HIS A 317 -14.78 3.63 5.35
N GLN A 318 -16.05 4.00 5.53
CA GLN A 318 -16.44 5.09 6.42
C GLN A 318 -16.08 4.84 7.89
N ALA A 319 -16.31 3.62 8.39
CA ALA A 319 -15.92 3.23 9.75
C ALA A 319 -14.40 3.35 9.94
N MET A 320 -13.63 2.88 8.97
CA MET A 320 -12.16 2.99 8.97
C MET A 320 -11.67 4.44 9.05
N GLN A 321 -12.30 5.37 8.33
CA GLN A 321 -11.90 6.78 8.35
C GLN A 321 -12.15 7.46 9.71
N GLY A 322 -13.03 6.92 10.54
CA GLY A 322 -13.43 7.52 11.82
C GLY A 322 -12.68 7.01 13.06
N LEU A 323 -11.71 6.09 12.92
CA LEU A 323 -11.19 5.32 14.05
C LEU A 323 -10.29 6.09 15.02
N ALA A 324 -9.48 7.06 14.55
CA ALA A 324 -8.78 7.94 15.48
C ALA A 324 -8.27 9.21 14.79
N GLU A 325 -8.08 10.24 15.62
CA GLU A 325 -7.50 11.52 15.25
C GLU A 325 -6.53 11.97 16.34
N GLY A 326 -5.63 12.90 16.00
CA GLY A 326 -4.73 13.50 16.96
C GLY A 326 -3.53 12.61 17.31
N VAL A 327 -3.21 12.56 18.61
CA VAL A 327 -2.10 11.79 19.14
C VAL A 327 -2.62 10.45 19.67
N VAL A 328 -1.95 9.36 19.32
CA VAL A 328 -2.40 8.00 19.65
C VAL A 328 -1.82 7.55 20.97
N GLN A 329 -2.67 7.18 21.92
CA GLN A 329 -2.26 6.54 23.16
C GLN A 329 -1.76 5.11 22.89
N PHE A 330 -0.64 4.74 23.50
CA PHE A 330 -0.06 3.40 23.41
C PHE A 330 0.86 3.13 24.61
N PRO A 331 0.78 1.96 25.27
CA PRO A 331 -0.06 0.80 24.94
C PRO A 331 -1.55 1.02 25.25
N SER A 332 -2.40 0.10 24.80
CA SER A 332 -3.85 0.14 25.11
C SER A 332 -4.12 -0.26 26.56
N SER A 333 -5.33 0.03 27.05
CA SER A 333 -5.81 -0.59 28.29
C SER A 333 -6.13 -2.08 28.05
N PRO A 334 -6.00 -2.98 29.04
CA PRO A 334 -6.36 -4.38 28.87
C PRO A 334 -7.79 -4.60 28.39
N ASP A 335 -8.74 -3.76 28.83
CA ASP A 335 -10.16 -3.86 28.47
C ASP A 335 -10.45 -3.51 26.99
N THR A 336 -9.57 -2.75 26.36
CA THR A 336 -9.70 -2.30 24.97
C THR A 336 -8.73 -2.99 24.02
N ALA A 337 -7.78 -3.78 24.54
CA ALA A 337 -6.77 -4.44 23.76
C ALA A 337 -7.34 -5.67 23.04
N CYS A 338 -6.74 -6.01 21.90
CA CYS A 338 -7.08 -7.25 21.21
C CYS A 338 -6.60 -8.47 22.02
N SER A 339 -7.34 -9.59 21.94
CA SER A 339 -6.95 -10.86 22.57
C SER A 339 -5.64 -11.46 22.05
N GLY A 340 -5.19 -11.04 20.86
CA GLY A 340 -3.99 -11.59 20.21
C GLY A 340 -4.25 -12.85 19.39
N GLU A 341 -5.47 -13.40 19.42
CA GLU A 341 -5.79 -14.70 18.79
C GLU A 341 -5.89 -14.65 17.26
N ALA A 342 -6.25 -13.49 16.70
CA ALA A 342 -6.42 -13.35 15.26
C ALA A 342 -5.07 -13.29 14.52
N ALA A 343 -5.08 -13.75 13.26
CA ALA A 343 -3.87 -13.86 12.45
C ALA A 343 -3.16 -12.52 12.26
N GLY A 344 -1.88 -12.47 12.67
CA GLY A 344 -1.03 -11.29 12.59
C GLY A 344 -1.26 -10.25 13.68
N CYS A 345 -2.10 -10.55 14.68
CA CYS A 345 -2.18 -9.73 15.88
C CYS A 345 -0.81 -9.72 16.58
N TYR A 346 -0.27 -8.52 16.71
CA TYR A 346 1.07 -8.32 17.24
C TYR A 346 1.07 -7.08 18.13
N TRP A 347 1.01 -5.88 17.56
CA TRP A 347 0.95 -4.62 18.32
C TRP A 347 -0.39 -4.38 19.02
N CYS A 348 -1.48 -4.92 18.48
CA CYS A 348 -2.84 -4.66 18.97
C CYS A 348 -3.18 -5.32 20.30
N GLN A 349 -2.39 -6.31 20.75
CA GLN A 349 -2.56 -6.93 22.08
C GLN A 349 -1.75 -6.21 23.17
N VAL A 350 -0.78 -5.38 22.79
CA VAL A 350 0.10 -4.67 23.73
C VAL A 350 -0.76 -3.78 24.61
N SER A 351 -0.83 -4.16 25.89
CA SER A 351 -1.59 -3.43 26.89
C SER A 351 -0.85 -3.32 28.21
N ARG A 352 -1.21 -2.29 28.98
CA ARG A 352 -0.65 -2.04 30.30
C ARG A 352 -1.74 -1.66 31.28
N SER A 353 -1.83 -2.39 32.39
CA SER A 353 -2.81 -2.14 33.44
C SER A 353 -2.48 -0.86 34.23
N GLN A 354 -3.44 -0.40 35.04
CA GLN A 354 -3.20 0.68 36.00
C GLN A 354 -2.16 0.30 37.08
N SER A 355 -2.02 -0.99 37.39
CA SER A 355 -0.96 -1.52 38.28
C SER A 355 0.40 -1.65 37.59
N SER A 356 0.56 -1.12 36.36
CA SER A 356 1.78 -1.22 35.54
C SER A 356 2.14 -2.64 35.07
N GLU A 357 1.20 -3.58 35.10
CA GLU A 357 1.38 -4.92 34.56
C GLU A 357 1.24 -4.91 33.04
N TRP A 358 2.13 -5.61 32.36
CA TRP A 358 2.18 -5.69 30.91
C TRP A 358 1.48 -6.96 30.40
N ASN A 359 0.76 -6.81 29.29
CA ASN A 359 0.36 -7.93 28.43
C ASN A 359 1.05 -7.73 27.06
N LEU A 360 1.94 -8.65 26.71
CA LEU A 360 2.85 -8.55 25.57
C LEU A 360 2.94 -9.89 24.85
N HIS A 361 3.08 -9.82 23.52
CA HIS A 361 3.54 -10.96 22.75
C HIS A 361 4.96 -11.37 23.18
N GLU A 362 5.33 -12.64 23.00
CA GLU A 362 6.68 -13.13 23.27
C GLU A 362 7.77 -12.30 22.57
N SER A 363 7.58 -11.96 21.29
CA SER A 363 8.52 -11.11 20.55
C SER A 363 8.40 -9.59 20.84
N GLN A 364 7.71 -9.19 21.91
CA GLN A 364 7.60 -7.81 22.40
C GLN A 364 8.02 -7.64 23.86
N GLN A 365 8.52 -8.70 24.52
CA GLN A 365 8.89 -8.65 25.94
C GLN A 365 9.92 -7.55 26.25
N TRP A 366 10.81 -7.26 25.30
CA TRP A 366 11.80 -6.18 25.36
C TRP A 366 11.20 -4.79 25.65
N ILE A 367 9.92 -4.55 25.35
CA ILE A 367 9.24 -3.27 25.64
C ILE A 367 9.13 -3.05 27.16
N SER A 368 8.87 -4.12 27.91
CA SER A 368 8.73 -4.05 29.37
C SER A 368 10.04 -3.70 30.08
N GLU A 369 11.18 -3.95 29.41
CA GLU A 369 12.53 -3.69 29.90
C GLU A 369 12.96 -2.23 29.66
N LEU A 370 12.25 -1.50 28.79
CA LEU A 370 12.53 -0.10 28.54
C LEU A 370 12.14 0.75 29.77
N PRO A 371 13.06 1.55 30.34
CA PRO A 371 12.67 2.51 31.38
C PRO A 371 11.78 3.59 30.76
N LEU A 372 10.88 4.18 31.54
CA LEU A 372 10.05 5.28 31.03
C LEU A 372 10.93 6.46 30.58
N PRO A 373 10.69 7.05 29.40
CA PRO A 373 11.43 8.23 28.96
C PRO A 373 11.33 9.37 29.98
N SER A 374 12.47 9.83 30.49
CA SER A 374 12.52 11.08 31.27
C SER A 374 12.38 12.26 30.31
N ILE A 375 11.18 12.84 30.29
CA ILE A 375 10.79 13.99 29.47
C ILE A 375 10.77 15.24 30.34
N SER A 376 11.70 16.14 30.08
CA SER A 376 11.83 17.44 30.73
C SER A 376 12.24 18.48 29.70
N SER A 377 12.11 19.76 30.07
CA SER A 377 12.52 20.87 29.21
C SER A 377 13.95 20.65 28.67
N PRO A 378 14.17 20.80 27.34
CA PRO A 378 13.30 21.45 26.36
C PRO A 378 12.28 20.53 25.65
N TYR A 379 12.18 19.26 26.03
CA TYR A 379 11.27 18.27 25.44
C TYR A 379 9.90 18.29 26.12
N ALA A 380 8.87 17.87 25.38
CA ALA A 380 7.51 17.76 25.89
C ALA A 380 6.88 16.40 25.49
N PRO A 381 5.93 15.88 26.27
CA PRO A 381 5.17 14.68 25.91
C PRO A 381 4.44 14.87 24.58
N LEU A 382 4.24 13.80 23.82
CA LEU A 382 3.51 13.84 22.55
C LEU A 382 2.08 14.33 22.75
N SER A 383 1.43 13.96 23.86
CA SER A 383 0.09 14.42 24.24
C SER A 383 -0.04 15.94 24.42
N SER A 384 1.09 16.66 24.58
CA SER A 384 1.09 18.12 24.67
C SER A 384 1.03 18.82 23.30
N ILE A 385 1.16 18.08 22.21
CA ILE A 385 1.08 18.63 20.86
C ILE A 385 -0.39 18.92 20.57
N GLN A 386 -0.70 20.19 20.34
CA GLN A 386 -2.05 20.64 20.05
C GLN A 386 -2.54 19.99 18.75
N GLY A 387 -3.64 19.24 18.85
CA GLY A 387 -4.25 18.49 17.75
C GLY A 387 -4.95 19.39 16.75
N ARG A 388 -6.20 19.75 17.05
CA ARG A 388 -7.03 20.61 16.20
C ARG A 388 -7.10 22.02 16.77
N VAL A 389 -7.18 23.02 15.90
CA VAL A 389 -7.24 24.44 16.23
C VAL A 389 -8.43 25.11 15.57
N SER A 390 -8.88 26.20 16.17
CA SER A 390 -9.84 27.12 15.54
C SER A 390 -9.17 28.46 15.29
N VAL A 391 -9.33 29.01 14.09
CA VAL A 391 -8.73 30.29 13.70
C VAL A 391 -9.75 31.16 12.98
N LYS A 392 -9.63 32.48 13.15
CA LYS A 392 -10.42 33.47 12.40
C LYS A 392 -9.55 34.12 11.34
N GLY A 393 -10.13 34.36 10.16
CA GLY A 393 -9.45 35.04 9.06
C GLY A 393 -10.35 35.25 7.85
N SER A 394 -9.79 35.86 6.81
CA SER A 394 -10.43 36.08 5.53
C SER A 394 -9.86 35.12 4.49
N LEU A 395 -10.70 34.30 3.85
CA LEU A 395 -10.32 33.45 2.73
C LEU A 395 -10.06 34.31 1.49
N SER A 396 -8.93 34.05 0.85
CA SER A 396 -8.48 34.72 -0.36
C SER A 396 -7.68 33.75 -1.23
N GLY A 397 -7.85 33.82 -2.55
CA GLY A 397 -7.13 32.94 -3.48
C GLY A 397 -7.50 31.47 -3.33
N ALA A 398 -7.66 30.78 -4.45
CA ALA A 398 -7.83 29.34 -4.49
C ALA A 398 -6.85 28.77 -5.51
N TRP A 399 -6.28 27.62 -5.21
CA TRP A 399 -5.45 26.87 -6.14
C TRP A 399 -5.74 25.38 -5.99
N GLY A 400 -5.23 24.64 -6.97
CA GLY A 400 -5.30 23.21 -6.96
C GLY A 400 -6.33 22.65 -7.94
N PRO A 401 -6.35 21.32 -8.12
CA PRO A 401 -5.52 20.35 -7.40
C PRO A 401 -4.01 20.50 -7.67
N LEU A 402 -3.19 20.67 -6.63
CA LEU A 402 -1.72 20.72 -6.72
C LEU A 402 -1.08 19.67 -5.82
N PRO A 403 0.14 19.17 -6.14
CA PRO A 403 0.79 18.16 -5.32
C PRO A 403 1.16 18.66 -3.91
N ASN A 404 0.71 17.94 -2.87
CA ASN A 404 1.15 18.10 -1.48
C ASN A 404 2.59 17.55 -1.27
N HIS A 405 3.03 17.46 -0.02
CA HIS A 405 4.35 16.91 0.32
C HIS A 405 4.52 15.41 -0.01
N PHE A 406 3.44 14.64 -0.06
CA PHE A 406 3.40 13.28 -0.60
C PHE A 406 3.19 13.25 -2.12
N SER A 407 3.26 14.39 -2.80
CA SER A 407 2.99 14.54 -4.24
C SER A 407 1.56 14.18 -4.65
N GLU A 408 0.60 14.19 -3.72
CA GLU A 408 -0.81 13.88 -3.96
C GLU A 408 -1.61 15.16 -4.28
N PRO A 409 -2.63 15.11 -5.15
CA PRO A 409 -3.36 16.30 -5.60
C PRO A 409 -4.32 16.81 -4.51
N VAL A 410 -4.12 18.03 -4.03
CA VAL A 410 -4.97 18.65 -3.01
C VAL A 410 -5.44 20.04 -3.43
N LEU A 411 -6.65 20.39 -3.02
CA LEU A 411 -7.17 21.75 -3.10
C LEU A 411 -6.53 22.62 -1.99
N GLY A 412 -6.30 23.89 -2.30
CA GLY A 412 -5.85 24.86 -1.31
C GLY A 412 -6.42 26.26 -1.52
N ALA A 413 -6.31 27.06 -0.46
CA ALA A 413 -6.72 28.46 -0.39
C ALA A 413 -5.82 29.25 0.57
N VAL A 414 -5.80 30.58 0.51
CA VAL A 414 -5.07 31.40 1.49
C VAL A 414 -6.04 31.90 2.55
N LEU A 415 -5.70 31.71 3.82
CA LEU A 415 -6.36 32.35 4.95
C LEU A 415 -5.51 33.53 5.44
N VAL A 416 -6.13 34.71 5.51
CA VAL A 416 -5.48 35.96 5.91
C VAL A 416 -6.02 36.41 7.26
N GLY A 417 -5.14 36.63 8.24
CA GLY A 417 -5.51 37.19 9.54
C GLY A 417 -4.52 38.26 9.97
N GLY A 418 -4.99 39.52 10.02
CA GLY A 418 -4.10 40.67 10.20
C GLY A 418 -3.09 40.76 9.05
N THR A 419 -1.79 40.69 9.37
CA THR A 419 -0.70 40.71 8.38
C THR A 419 -0.20 39.30 7.99
N GLN A 420 -0.78 38.24 8.57
CA GLN A 420 -0.34 36.86 8.34
C GLN A 420 -1.13 36.23 7.18
N HIS A 421 -0.40 35.55 6.30
CA HIS A 421 -0.96 34.76 5.20
C HIS A 421 -0.58 33.30 5.41
N ILE A 422 -1.58 32.43 5.58
CA ILE A 422 -1.38 31.01 5.87
C ILE A 422 -2.09 30.20 4.79
N ALA A 423 -1.43 29.13 4.33
CA ALA A 423 -2.06 28.20 3.41
C ALA A 423 -3.06 27.31 4.16
N LEU A 424 -4.28 27.27 3.66
CA LEU A 424 -5.30 26.29 3.98
C LEU A 424 -5.26 25.24 2.87
N GLU A 425 -5.11 23.96 3.22
CA GLU A 425 -4.89 22.88 2.25
C GLU A 425 -5.66 21.64 2.69
N GLU A 426 -6.20 20.85 1.77
CA GLU A 426 -6.74 19.54 2.17
C GLU A 426 -5.65 18.69 2.85
N SER A 427 -5.99 17.99 3.92
CA SER A 427 -5.05 17.09 4.62
C SER A 427 -4.63 15.95 3.69
N GLU A 428 -5.56 15.48 2.87
CA GLU A 428 -5.41 14.46 1.83
C GLU A 428 -6.33 14.75 0.64
N PRO A 429 -6.05 14.19 -0.55
CA PRO A 429 -6.91 14.38 -1.71
C PRO A 429 -8.38 14.08 -1.43
N GLY A 430 -9.26 15.05 -1.67
CA GLY A 430 -10.71 14.89 -1.51
C GLY A 430 -11.17 14.82 -0.06
N SER A 431 -10.32 15.15 0.92
CA SER A 431 -10.72 15.22 2.33
C SER A 431 -11.59 16.45 2.64
N PHE A 432 -11.55 17.49 1.79
CA PHE A 432 -12.43 18.65 1.90
C PHE A 432 -12.75 19.21 0.49
N PRO A 433 -13.54 18.48 -0.33
CA PRO A 433 -13.71 18.78 -1.75
C PRO A 433 -14.44 20.10 -2.01
N LYS A 434 -15.17 20.61 -1.01
CA LYS A 434 -15.95 21.85 -1.08
C LYS A 434 -15.12 23.10 -0.79
N LEU A 435 -13.79 23.00 -0.62
CA LEU A 435 -12.94 24.12 -0.23
C LEU A 435 -13.14 25.36 -1.14
N HIS A 436 -13.26 25.13 -2.44
CA HIS A 436 -13.40 26.19 -3.44
C HIS A 436 -14.84 26.69 -3.63
N GLU A 437 -15.83 26.01 -3.04
CA GLU A 437 -17.24 26.40 -3.11
C GLU A 437 -17.62 27.44 -2.05
N ILE A 438 -16.73 27.70 -1.09
CA ILE A 438 -16.96 28.63 0.03
C ILE A 438 -16.98 30.06 -0.50
N LYS A 439 -18.14 30.71 -0.37
CA LYS A 439 -18.37 32.09 -0.85
C LYS A 439 -18.04 33.16 0.18
N HIS A 440 -18.03 32.81 1.46
CA HIS A 440 -17.80 33.75 2.54
C HIS A 440 -16.31 34.07 2.64
N LYS A 441 -15.98 35.37 2.69
CA LYS A 441 -14.60 35.82 2.89
C LYS A 441 -14.19 35.66 4.35
N ASP A 442 -14.93 36.27 5.27
CA ASP A 442 -14.57 36.25 6.69
C ASP A 442 -15.15 35.01 7.39
N VAL A 443 -14.27 34.13 7.85
CA VAL A 443 -14.61 32.80 8.34
C VAL A 443 -13.91 32.45 9.65
N LEU A 444 -14.59 31.62 10.43
CA LEU A 444 -13.99 30.77 11.45
C LEU A 444 -13.69 29.43 10.80
N VAL A 445 -12.41 29.07 10.72
CA VAL A 445 -11.98 27.71 10.41
C VAL A 445 -11.88 26.98 11.74
N HIS A 446 -12.85 26.11 12.03
CA HIS A 446 -12.96 25.34 13.26
C HIS A 446 -12.45 23.91 13.04
N ASN A 447 -11.73 23.37 14.03
CA ASN A 447 -11.20 22.01 14.02
C ASN A 447 -10.21 21.69 12.89
N ALA A 448 -9.43 22.67 12.41
CA ALA A 448 -8.37 22.42 11.43
C ALA A 448 -7.08 21.90 12.10
N LEU A 449 -6.24 21.21 11.34
CA LEU A 449 -4.99 20.63 11.82
C LEU A 449 -3.80 21.58 11.54
N PRO A 450 -3.07 22.07 12.54
CA PRO A 450 -1.96 23.00 12.34
C PRO A 450 -0.69 22.26 11.91
N GLY A 451 0.05 22.79 10.95
CA GLY A 451 1.32 22.20 10.57
C GLY A 451 2.24 23.16 9.83
N VAL A 452 3.25 22.62 9.19
CA VAL A 452 4.25 23.40 8.44
C VAL A 452 4.61 22.71 7.14
N TRP A 453 4.91 23.47 6.10
CA TRP A 453 5.55 22.90 4.92
C TRP A 453 6.44 23.95 4.28
N ARG A 454 7.71 23.58 4.02
CA ARG A 454 8.75 24.49 3.52
C ARG A 454 8.83 25.77 4.36
N ASP A 455 8.88 25.59 5.68
CA ASP A 455 8.93 26.68 6.67
C ASP A 455 7.73 27.61 6.74
N GLN A 456 6.67 27.34 5.96
CA GLN A 456 5.44 28.12 6.01
C GLN A 456 4.42 27.41 6.89
N PRO A 457 3.87 28.07 7.93
CA PRO A 457 2.72 27.56 8.66
C PRO A 457 1.56 27.23 7.72
N ARG A 458 0.83 26.18 8.03
CA ARG A 458 -0.33 25.71 7.27
C ARG A 458 -1.43 25.23 8.20
N LEU A 459 -2.63 25.22 7.66
CA LEU A 459 -3.79 24.55 8.25
C LEU A 459 -4.27 23.49 7.26
N TYR A 460 -4.34 22.26 7.73
CA TYR A 460 -4.91 21.16 6.97
C TYR A 460 -6.39 21.01 7.31
N VAL A 461 -7.20 20.86 6.28
CA VAL A 461 -8.66 20.70 6.40
C VAL A 461 -9.09 19.32 5.93
N ASP A 462 -10.10 18.78 6.59
CA ASP A 462 -10.67 17.45 6.34
C ASP A 462 -12.16 17.43 6.67
N ASN A 463 -12.79 16.27 6.57
CA ASN A 463 -14.23 16.06 6.80
C ASN A 463 -14.72 16.46 8.20
N VAL A 464 -13.84 16.61 9.19
CA VAL A 464 -14.16 17.07 10.55
C VAL A 464 -14.02 18.59 10.68
N THR A 465 -13.28 19.22 9.78
CA THR A 465 -13.11 20.67 9.74
C THR A 465 -14.42 21.35 9.33
N GLN A 466 -14.75 22.45 10.01
CA GLN A 466 -15.87 23.31 9.63
C GLN A 466 -15.36 24.70 9.28
N ILE A 467 -15.87 25.27 8.19
CA ILE A 467 -15.58 26.65 7.80
C ILE A 467 -16.88 27.42 7.83
N LEU A 468 -17.04 28.25 8.86
CA LEU A 468 -18.29 28.95 9.19
C LEU A 468 -18.12 30.45 8.96
N PRO A 469 -19.10 31.15 8.39
CA PRO A 469 -19.06 32.61 8.30
C PRO A 469 -19.10 33.24 9.69
N ILE A 470 -18.23 34.21 9.96
CA ILE A 470 -18.12 34.83 11.29
C ILE A 470 -19.44 35.50 11.71
N GLY A 471 -20.17 36.10 10.76
CA GLY A 471 -21.43 36.79 11.02
C GLY A 471 -22.60 35.90 11.44
N GLU A 472 -22.48 34.58 11.31
CA GLU A 472 -23.51 33.60 11.68
C GLU A 472 -23.13 32.79 12.93
N LEU A 473 -22.02 33.16 13.59
CA LEU A 473 -21.62 32.50 14.83
C LEU A 473 -22.54 32.94 15.97
N ASP A 474 -23.03 31.94 16.71
CA ASP A 474 -23.78 32.16 17.94
C ASP A 474 -22.82 32.62 19.06
N ASP A 475 -22.93 33.89 19.46
CA ASP A 475 -22.12 34.50 20.51
C ASP A 475 -22.24 33.77 21.86
N SER A 476 -23.25 32.92 22.06
CA SER A 476 -23.39 32.09 23.27
C SER A 476 -22.45 30.89 23.30
N LYS A 477 -21.84 30.50 22.17
CA LYS A 477 -20.86 29.41 22.07
C LYS A 477 -19.45 29.98 22.01
N SER A 478 -18.76 30.01 23.16
CA SER A 478 -17.35 30.40 23.21
C SER A 478 -16.47 29.33 22.54
N VAL A 479 -16.01 29.59 21.31
CA VAL A 479 -14.98 28.78 20.65
C VAL A 479 -13.60 29.35 20.99
N GLU A 480 -12.69 28.52 21.48
CA GLU A 480 -11.30 28.92 21.72
C GLU A 480 -10.58 29.16 20.39
N VAL A 481 -10.11 30.39 20.17
CA VAL A 481 -9.47 30.80 18.91
C VAL A 481 -7.96 30.95 19.11
N THR A 482 -7.20 30.20 18.32
CA THR A 482 -5.74 30.35 18.21
C THR A 482 -5.40 31.49 17.25
N ARG A 483 -4.50 32.40 17.65
CA ARG A 483 -4.00 33.43 16.74
C ARG A 483 -3.09 32.80 15.69
N LEU A 484 -3.24 33.18 14.41
CA LEU A 484 -2.45 32.61 13.30
C LEU A 484 -0.93 32.65 13.54
N GLY A 485 -0.41 33.74 14.11
CA GLY A 485 1.02 33.88 14.42
C GLY A 485 1.51 33.02 15.60
N LEU A 486 0.62 32.34 16.33
CA LEU A 486 0.94 31.47 17.47
C LEU A 486 0.74 29.98 17.14
N LEU A 487 0.49 29.64 15.86
CA LEU A 487 0.38 28.24 15.45
C LEU A 487 1.68 27.49 15.76
N ARG A 488 1.56 26.46 16.58
CA ARG A 488 2.69 25.58 16.90
C ARG A 488 2.97 24.70 15.68
N THR A 489 4.12 24.93 15.05
CA THR A 489 4.54 24.22 13.83
C THR A 489 5.64 23.20 14.05
N ARG A 490 6.26 23.22 15.23
CA ARG A 490 7.36 22.34 15.61
C ARG A 490 7.23 21.84 17.03
N ALA A 491 7.82 20.69 17.29
CA ALA A 491 7.90 20.11 18.61
C ALA A 491 9.35 19.75 18.97
N ASN A 492 9.59 19.65 20.28
CA ASN A 492 10.76 19.00 20.83
C ASN A 492 10.24 17.78 21.58
N VAL A 493 10.62 16.59 21.14
CA VAL A 493 10.08 15.33 21.64
C VAL A 493 11.21 14.36 21.95
N LYS A 494 10.93 13.40 22.82
CA LYS A 494 11.88 12.36 23.22
C LYS A 494 11.12 11.06 23.48
N GLY A 495 11.68 9.95 23.04
CA GLY A 495 11.05 8.64 23.20
C GLY A 495 11.87 7.51 22.58
N TYR A 496 11.37 6.29 22.70
CA TYR A 496 11.97 5.11 22.10
C TYR A 496 11.43 4.84 20.70
N VAL A 497 12.27 4.28 19.84
CA VAL A 497 11.84 3.69 18.57
C VAL A 497 11.17 2.35 18.87
N LEU A 498 9.90 2.18 18.47
CA LEU A 498 9.20 0.89 18.56
C LEU A 498 9.27 0.08 17.27
N SER A 499 9.31 0.76 16.13
CA SER A 499 9.29 0.18 14.80
C SER A 499 10.04 1.11 13.85
N ILE A 500 10.75 0.56 12.87
CA ILE A 500 11.45 1.33 11.83
C ILE A 500 11.44 0.58 10.51
N ARG A 501 11.29 1.32 9.41
CA ARG A 501 11.33 0.79 8.04
C ARG A 501 11.92 1.79 7.07
N LYS A 502 12.60 1.27 6.04
CA LYS A 502 13.02 2.01 4.85
C LYS A 502 12.16 1.56 3.68
N ARG A 503 11.71 2.52 2.88
CA ARG A 503 11.00 2.26 1.62
C ARG A 503 11.61 3.11 0.52
N SER A 504 11.70 2.54 -0.67
CA SER A 504 12.14 3.23 -1.87
C SER A 504 11.31 2.75 -3.06
N GLY A 505 11.42 3.46 -4.16
CA GLY A 505 10.77 3.07 -5.41
C GLY A 505 10.87 4.17 -6.46
N ARG A 506 10.06 4.04 -7.50
CA ARG A 506 9.90 5.06 -8.55
C ARG A 506 8.51 5.65 -8.47
N ARG A 507 8.43 6.95 -8.72
CA ARG A 507 7.17 7.68 -8.88
C ARG A 507 6.56 7.37 -10.24
N ILE A 508 5.32 7.81 -10.45
CA ILE A 508 4.66 7.69 -11.76
C ILE A 508 5.48 8.30 -12.91
N ASP A 509 6.21 9.40 -12.61
CA ASP A 509 7.11 10.10 -13.52
C ASP A 509 8.51 9.49 -13.61
N GLY A 510 8.72 8.29 -13.08
CA GLY A 510 9.99 7.56 -13.12
C GLY A 510 11.05 8.04 -12.13
N LYS A 511 10.85 9.19 -11.47
CA LYS A 511 11.82 9.72 -10.49
C LYS A 511 11.91 8.83 -9.26
N PRO A 512 13.13 8.56 -8.76
CA PRO A 512 13.30 7.78 -7.55
C PRO A 512 12.75 8.53 -6.33
N TRP A 513 12.27 7.77 -5.34
CA TRP A 513 11.94 8.29 -4.03
C TRP A 513 12.43 7.33 -2.95
N SER A 514 12.71 7.88 -1.78
CA SER A 514 13.07 7.13 -0.58
C SER A 514 12.46 7.78 0.64
N MET A 515 12.09 6.95 1.60
CA MET A 515 11.49 7.35 2.87
C MET A 515 11.99 6.39 3.96
N VAL A 516 12.40 6.95 5.09
CA VAL A 516 12.50 6.19 6.35
C VAL A 516 11.35 6.64 7.25
N ALA A 517 10.64 5.67 7.83
CA ALA A 517 9.60 5.92 8.80
C ALA A 517 9.88 5.09 10.07
N PHE A 518 9.74 5.70 11.24
CA PHE A 518 9.85 5.02 12.52
C PHE A 518 8.79 5.50 13.51
N MET A 519 8.40 4.65 14.44
CA MET A 519 7.42 4.98 15.47
C MET A 519 8.13 5.40 16.76
N LEU A 520 7.93 6.66 17.16
CA LEU A 520 8.43 7.18 18.43
C LEU A 520 7.40 6.94 19.53
N TRP A 521 7.81 6.37 20.65
CA TRP A 521 6.99 6.15 21.85
C TRP A 521 7.54 6.91 23.04
N ASP A 522 6.72 7.78 23.63
CA ASP A 522 7.13 8.65 24.74
C ASP A 522 6.90 8.02 26.14
N GLY A 523 6.48 6.76 26.18
CA GLY A 523 6.06 6.06 27.40
C GLY A 523 4.54 5.90 27.53
N SER A 524 3.77 6.71 26.78
CA SER A 524 2.30 6.76 26.87
C SER A 524 1.58 6.96 25.53
N HIS A 525 2.27 7.53 24.55
CA HIS A 525 1.73 7.85 23.24
C HIS A 525 2.75 7.50 22.14
N VAL A 526 2.25 7.31 20.92
CA VAL A 526 3.06 7.08 19.73
C VAL A 526 2.81 8.13 18.65
N ALA A 527 3.86 8.42 17.87
CA ALA A 527 3.78 9.23 16.67
C ALA A 527 4.70 8.67 15.57
N GLU A 528 4.22 8.67 14.33
CA GLU A 528 5.05 8.29 13.17
C GLU A 528 6.02 9.44 12.88
N VAL A 529 7.30 9.12 12.77
CA VAL A 529 8.36 10.05 12.39
C VAL A 529 8.86 9.67 11.01
N VAL A 530 8.91 10.63 10.07
CA VAL A 530 9.31 10.37 8.69
C VAL A 530 10.45 11.27 8.23
N ALA A 531 11.35 10.69 7.43
CA ALA A 531 12.41 11.39 6.71
C ALA A 531 12.35 11.01 5.23
N PHE A 532 12.48 12.01 4.34
CA PHE A 532 12.41 11.82 2.90
C PHE A 532 13.73 12.20 2.23
N GLY A 533 14.15 11.43 1.23
CA GLY A 533 15.30 11.77 0.38
C GLY A 533 16.51 12.25 1.19
N ASN A 534 16.93 13.50 0.95
CA ASN A 534 18.12 14.08 1.58
C ASN A 534 18.01 14.32 3.10
N SER A 535 16.83 14.18 3.72
CA SER A 535 16.68 14.18 5.19
C SER A 535 17.14 12.87 5.82
N ILE A 536 17.25 11.78 5.03
CA ILE A 536 17.71 10.49 5.52
C ILE A 536 19.24 10.53 5.65
N ASN A 537 19.74 10.30 6.86
CA ASN A 537 21.17 10.32 7.17
C ASN A 537 21.58 9.06 7.97
N GLN A 538 22.89 8.85 8.15
CA GLN A 538 23.42 7.67 8.84
C GLN A 538 22.93 7.51 10.28
N ARG A 539 22.63 8.62 11.00
CA ARG A 539 22.08 8.51 12.36
C ARG A 539 20.71 7.87 12.36
N ILE A 540 19.88 8.20 11.37
CA ILE A 540 18.55 7.61 11.18
C ILE A 540 18.66 6.15 10.72
N LEU A 541 19.57 5.85 9.80
CA LEU A 541 19.77 4.48 9.28
C LEU A 541 20.32 3.52 10.33
N ASN A 542 21.01 4.03 11.36
CA ASN A 542 21.52 3.23 12.48
C ASN A 542 20.50 3.04 13.61
N LEU A 543 19.31 3.64 13.53
CA LEU A 543 18.26 3.43 14.52
C LEU A 543 17.76 1.98 14.48
N LYS A 544 17.47 1.44 15.65
CA LYS A 544 16.85 0.14 15.86
C LYS A 544 15.71 0.28 16.88
N PRO A 545 14.72 -0.63 16.90
CA PRO A 545 13.79 -0.70 18.02
C PRO A 545 14.54 -0.74 19.37
N GLY A 546 14.04 0.01 20.35
CA GLY A 546 14.72 0.24 21.64
C GLY A 546 15.73 1.39 21.64
N SER A 547 16.08 1.97 20.48
CA SER A 547 16.89 3.20 20.44
C SER A 547 16.11 4.35 21.05
N MET A 548 16.67 5.05 22.03
CA MET A 548 16.13 6.31 22.53
C MET A 548 16.50 7.41 21.55
N VAL A 549 15.55 8.28 21.21
CA VAL A 549 15.77 9.40 20.29
C VAL A 549 15.22 10.68 20.92
N ALA A 550 16.07 11.70 21.00
CA ALA A 550 15.68 13.06 21.31
C ALA A 550 15.71 13.90 20.03
N MET A 551 14.63 14.65 19.78
CA MET A 551 14.49 15.52 18.61
C MET A 551 14.13 16.92 19.03
N THR A 552 14.83 17.92 18.50
CA THR A 552 14.46 19.33 18.64
C THR A 552 14.12 19.94 17.29
N GLY A 553 13.11 20.80 17.26
CA GLY A 553 12.65 21.47 16.04
C GLY A 553 12.09 20.52 14.98
N VAL A 554 11.55 19.36 15.38
CA VAL A 554 10.89 18.44 14.44
C VAL A 554 9.57 19.04 13.98
N GLU A 555 9.28 18.93 12.69
CA GLU A 555 8.10 19.56 12.10
C GLU A 555 6.83 18.78 12.41
N ILE A 556 5.78 19.48 12.83
CA ILE A 556 4.46 18.90 13.04
C ILE A 556 3.75 18.77 11.69
N GLY A 557 3.20 17.60 11.43
CA GLY A 557 2.36 17.29 10.29
C GLY A 557 1.27 16.31 10.69
N TRP A 558 0.39 16.01 9.74
CA TRP A 558 -0.77 15.16 9.96
C TRP A 558 -0.95 14.23 8.78
N ARG A 559 -1.33 12.98 9.08
CA ARG A 559 -1.67 11.98 8.07
C ARG A 559 -2.85 11.16 8.58
N SER A 560 -3.92 11.10 7.81
CA SER A 560 -5.20 10.51 8.22
C SER A 560 -5.72 11.08 9.55
N GLY A 561 -5.55 12.39 9.78
CA GLY A 561 -5.89 13.03 11.05
C GLY A 561 -4.95 12.70 12.22
N LEU A 562 -3.95 11.82 12.05
CA LEU A 562 -3.00 11.43 13.08
C LEU A 562 -1.70 12.23 13.05
N LEU A 563 -1.11 12.46 14.22
CA LEU A 563 0.16 13.17 14.35
C LEU A 563 1.28 12.45 13.60
N GLN A 564 1.93 13.18 12.69
CA GLN A 564 3.16 12.77 12.04
C GLN A 564 4.25 13.82 12.27
N LEU A 565 5.43 13.38 12.69
CA LEU A 565 6.59 14.23 12.88
C LEU A 565 7.50 14.11 11.65
N ARG A 566 7.95 15.24 11.10
CA ARG A 566 8.76 15.26 9.88
C ARG A 566 10.14 15.81 10.15
N ILE A 567 11.15 15.08 9.68
CA ILE A 567 12.56 15.46 9.80
C ILE A 567 12.92 16.42 8.67
N ASP A 568 13.22 17.65 9.04
CA ASP A 568 13.87 18.61 8.15
C ASP A 568 15.40 18.47 8.25
N SER A 569 16.06 18.35 7.10
CA SER A 569 17.50 18.08 7.02
C SER A 569 18.38 19.19 7.61
N ARG A 570 17.86 20.40 7.79
CA ARG A 570 18.60 21.57 8.29
C ARG A 570 18.20 21.98 9.70
N LYS A 571 16.93 21.75 10.08
CA LYS A 571 16.34 22.32 11.31
C LYS A 571 16.04 21.29 12.37
N THR A 572 15.83 20.03 12.00
CA THR A 572 15.62 18.97 12.98
C THR A 572 16.96 18.45 13.48
N ARG A 573 17.24 18.63 14.77
CA ARG A 573 18.39 17.99 15.42
C ARG A 573 17.93 16.67 16.02
N LEU A 574 18.51 15.56 15.58
CA LEU A 574 18.23 14.22 16.07
C LEU A 574 19.45 13.67 16.82
N GLU A 575 19.22 13.26 18.06
CA GLU A 575 20.22 12.73 19.00
C GLU A 575 19.80 11.33 19.46
N PRO A 576 20.35 10.26 18.85
CA PRO A 576 20.08 8.91 19.29
C PRO A 576 20.95 8.55 20.50
N THR A 577 20.39 7.78 21.42
CA THR A 577 21.11 7.06 22.47
C THR A 577 20.80 5.58 22.30
N PHE A 578 21.83 4.81 21.97
CA PHE A 578 21.71 3.37 21.81
C PHE A 578 21.88 2.74 23.20
N LEU A 579 20.90 1.92 23.60
CA LEU A 579 21.10 1.04 24.75
C LEU A 579 22.18 0.03 24.37
N LEU A 580 23.15 -0.17 25.27
CA LEU A 580 24.27 -1.11 25.10
C LEU A 580 23.79 -2.56 25.10
#